data_AF-A0A062VJE6-F1
#
_entry.id   AF-A0A062VJE6-F1
#
_cell.length_a   1.000
_cell.length_b   1.000
_cell.length_c   1.000
_cell.angle_alpha   90.00
_cell.angle_beta   90.00
_cell.angle_gamma   90.00
#
_symmetry.space_group_name_H-M   'P 1'
#
loop_
_entity.id
_entity.type
_entity.pdbx_description
1 polymer ?
#
loop_
_entity_poly.entity_id
_entity_poly.type
_entity_poly.pdbx_seq_one_letter_code
_entity_poly.pdbx_strand_id
1 'polypeptide(L)'
;MTDQRPQYGEYATPEEQRRLAGLPPLEAATSVTPMDASPAAPQRVQAATPPAAKPRRADRIITIALLAYGLVNVIMTGMSYLDLPTVMNQSMKILGIPGEFTNFAQGKLWGTIAAVLLVIGWVITTWLSVRRLRKAKLTWWVPLVGAAVTMVVVSICIMIPMMSDPAFIAYVGSAGG
;
A
#
# COMPACT_ATOMS: atom_id res chain seq x y z
N MET A 1 74.92 -5.67 30.04
CA MET A 1 73.61 -6.12 29.54
C MET A 1 73.12 -7.24 30.44
N THR A 2 72.26 -6.90 31.41
CA THR A 2 71.41 -7.86 32.12
C THR A 2 69.99 -7.37 31.90
N ASP A 3 69.34 -7.94 30.89
CA ASP A 3 67.96 -7.63 30.53
C ASP A 3 67.05 -8.37 31.52
N GLN A 4 66.70 -7.74 32.64
CA GLN A 4 65.70 -8.26 33.56
C GLN A 4 64.32 -8.01 32.93
N ARG A 5 63.77 -9.02 32.25
CA ARG A 5 62.37 -9.01 31.84
C ARG A 5 61.49 -9.19 33.09
N PRO A 6 60.46 -8.36 33.29
CA PRO A 6 59.56 -8.51 34.43
C PRO A 6 58.86 -9.88 34.39
N GLN A 7 58.78 -10.54 35.54
CA GLN A 7 58.14 -11.85 35.65
C GLN A 7 56.61 -11.72 35.62
N TYR A 8 55.93 -12.76 35.12
CA TYR A 8 54.47 -12.79 34.99
C TYR A 8 53.82 -12.59 36.36
N GLY A 9 53.17 -11.43 36.55
CA GLY A 9 52.60 -11.01 37.83
C GLY A 9 53.03 -9.61 38.30
N GLU A 10 54.03 -8.99 37.65
CA GLU A 10 54.48 -7.61 37.98
C GLU A 10 53.68 -6.49 37.31
N TYR A 11 52.67 -6.81 36.50
CA TYR A 11 51.76 -5.82 35.93
C TYR A 11 50.56 -5.58 36.85
N ALA A 12 50.24 -4.29 37.04
CA ALA A 12 49.18 -3.70 37.87
C ALA A 12 48.21 -4.72 38.48
N THR A 13 48.09 -4.69 39.80
CA THR A 13 47.17 -5.56 40.54
C THR A 13 45.75 -5.48 39.95
N PRO A 14 44.93 -6.55 40.03
CA PRO A 14 43.56 -6.52 39.52
C PRO A 14 42.72 -5.37 40.09
N GLU A 15 43.06 -4.87 41.28
CA GLU A 15 42.45 -3.69 41.88
C GLU A 15 42.90 -2.38 41.24
N GLU A 16 44.19 -2.23 40.94
CA GLU A 16 44.71 -1.04 40.24
C GLU A 16 44.19 -0.95 38.81
N GLN A 17 44.08 -2.08 38.09
CA GLN A 17 43.46 -2.11 36.76
C GLN A 17 42.00 -1.65 36.78
N ARG A 18 41.23 -2.06 37.81
CA ARG A 18 39.84 -1.62 37.98
C ARG A 18 39.73 -0.15 38.32
N ARG A 19 40.61 0.36 39.18
CA ARG A 19 40.68 1.79 39.50
C ARG A 19 40.98 2.62 38.26
N LEU A 20 41.92 2.18 37.43
CA LEU A 20 42.22 2.83 36.14
C LEU A 20 41.05 2.74 35.15
N ALA A 21 40.29 1.64 35.17
CA ALA A 21 39.09 1.45 34.35
C ALA A 21 37.83 2.14 34.90
N GLY A 22 37.91 2.84 36.04
CA GLY A 22 36.78 3.54 36.65
C GLY A 22 35.70 2.62 37.23
N LEU A 23 36.03 1.36 37.51
CA LEU A 23 35.11 0.36 38.06
C LEU A 23 35.02 0.47 39.59
N PRO A 24 33.83 0.25 40.19
CA PRO A 24 33.67 0.29 41.65
C PRO A 24 34.45 -0.83 42.36
N PRO A 25 34.82 -0.65 43.65
CA PRO A 25 35.54 -1.65 44.43
C PRO A 25 34.81 -2.99 44.47
N LEU A 26 35.56 -4.10 44.51
CA LEU A 26 35.02 -5.46 44.59
C LEU A 26 34.05 -5.65 45.76
N GLU A 27 34.35 -5.03 46.90
CA GLU A 27 33.52 -5.04 48.10
C GLU A 27 32.19 -4.29 47.90
N ALA A 28 32.16 -3.25 47.05
CA ALA A 28 30.94 -2.55 46.69
C ALA A 28 30.06 -3.34 45.70
N ALA A 29 30.65 -4.26 44.94
CA ALA A 29 29.92 -5.17 44.05
C ALA A 29 29.34 -6.40 44.78
N THR A 30 29.82 -6.70 46.00
CA THR A 30 29.38 -7.86 46.81
C THR A 30 28.36 -7.51 47.89
N SER A 31 28.06 -6.23 48.13
CA SER A 31 26.89 -5.83 48.93
C SER A 31 25.61 -5.94 48.10
N VAL A 32 25.30 -7.15 47.64
CA VAL A 32 23.96 -7.54 47.22
C VAL A 32 23.33 -8.17 48.45
N THR A 33 22.46 -7.43 49.13
CA THR A 33 21.66 -7.93 50.24
C THR A 33 20.91 -9.20 49.79
N PRO A 34 20.92 -10.31 50.56
CA PRO A 34 20.13 -11.49 50.23
C PRO A 34 18.65 -11.12 50.12
N MET A 35 18.04 -11.54 49.01
CA MET A 35 16.70 -11.19 48.56
C MET A 35 15.62 -11.81 49.48
N ASP A 36 14.94 -10.97 50.27
CA ASP A 36 13.61 -11.31 50.78
C ASP A 36 12.63 -11.39 49.60
N ALA A 37 11.92 -12.51 49.52
CA ALA A 37 10.92 -12.76 48.48
C ALA A 37 9.73 -11.81 48.62
N SER A 38 9.65 -10.83 47.71
CA SER A 38 8.46 -10.01 47.48
C SER A 38 8.16 -9.97 45.97
N PRO A 39 6.89 -10.00 45.53
CA PRO A 39 6.54 -10.25 44.13
C PRO A 39 7.20 -9.23 43.22
N ALA A 40 8.04 -9.72 42.31
CA ALA A 40 8.76 -8.91 41.34
C ALA A 40 7.77 -8.05 40.55
N ALA A 41 7.75 -6.75 40.83
CA ALA A 41 7.24 -5.78 39.87
C ALA A 41 8.02 -6.01 38.56
N PRO A 42 7.36 -6.18 37.41
CA PRO A 42 8.06 -6.52 36.18
C PRO A 42 9.05 -5.41 35.86
N GLN A 43 10.35 -5.70 36.06
CA GLN A 43 11.44 -4.91 35.52
C GLN A 43 11.19 -4.84 34.02
N ARG A 44 10.78 -3.66 33.56
CA ARG A 44 10.57 -3.37 32.15
C ARG A 44 11.93 -3.51 31.48
N VAL A 45 12.19 -4.71 30.96
CA VAL A 45 13.29 -5.01 30.04
C VAL A 45 13.31 -3.87 29.05
N GLN A 46 14.42 -3.14 29.01
CA GLN A 46 14.63 -2.09 28.02
C GLN A 46 14.73 -2.83 26.68
N ALA A 47 13.57 -2.99 26.04
CA ALA A 47 13.44 -3.72 24.79
C ALA A 47 14.42 -3.11 23.81
N ALA A 48 15.20 -3.99 23.17
CA ALA A 48 16.14 -3.67 22.11
C ALA A 48 15.58 -2.59 21.18
N THR A 49 16.47 -1.68 20.77
CA THR A 49 16.27 -0.61 19.80
C THR A 49 15.17 -0.95 18.78
N PRO A 50 14.10 -0.14 18.66
CA PRO A 50 13.02 -0.44 17.74
C PRO A 50 13.58 -0.67 16.33
N PRO A 51 13.13 -1.72 15.60
CA PRO A 51 13.56 -1.96 14.24
C PRO A 51 13.30 -0.71 13.40
N ALA A 52 14.27 -0.39 12.54
CA ALA A 52 14.38 0.84 11.76
C ALA A 52 13.04 1.43 11.29
N ALA A 53 12.87 2.74 11.50
CA ALA A 53 11.76 3.55 11.04
C ALA A 53 11.67 3.66 9.49
N LYS A 54 11.51 2.54 8.78
CA LYS A 54 11.43 2.47 7.32
C LYS A 54 10.12 1.91 6.70
N PRO A 55 8.95 1.85 7.36
CA PRO A 55 7.70 1.50 6.66
C PRO A 55 7.01 2.70 5.95
N ARG A 56 7.31 3.95 6.36
CA ARG A 56 6.52 5.13 5.91
C ARG A 56 6.92 5.70 4.54
N ARG A 57 8.20 5.55 4.14
CA ARG A 57 8.68 6.06 2.84
C ARG A 57 8.22 5.18 1.68
N ALA A 58 8.27 3.86 1.84
CA ALA A 58 7.81 2.91 0.84
C ALA A 58 6.30 3.03 0.58
N ASP A 59 5.47 3.07 1.65
CA ASP A 59 4.01 3.27 1.53
C ASP A 59 3.65 4.56 0.76
N ARG A 60 4.40 5.65 0.99
CA ARG A 60 4.23 6.92 0.28
C ARG A 60 4.57 6.78 -1.22
N ILE A 61 5.70 6.15 -1.55
CA ILE A 61 6.11 5.94 -2.95
C ILE A 61 5.08 5.07 -3.67
N ILE A 62 4.65 3.96 -3.06
CA ILE A 62 3.64 3.05 -3.62
C ILE A 62 2.32 3.78 -3.85
N THR A 63 1.85 4.56 -2.86
CA THR A 63 0.60 5.33 -3.01
C THR A 63 0.70 6.34 -4.15
N ILE A 64 1.82 7.08 -4.26
CA ILE A 64 2.02 8.05 -5.35
C ILE A 64 2.06 7.34 -6.70
N ALA A 65 2.78 6.21 -6.79
CA ALA A 65 2.86 5.42 -8.02
C ALA A 65 1.47 4.89 -8.44
N LEU A 66 0.68 4.36 -7.50
CA LEU A 66 -0.68 3.91 -7.76
C LEU A 66 -1.60 5.03 -8.22
N LEU A 67 -1.50 6.22 -7.60
CA LEU A 67 -2.31 7.38 -8.01
C LEU A 67 -1.91 7.89 -9.39
N ALA A 68 -0.61 7.95 -9.70
CA ALA A 68 -0.10 8.35 -11.00
C ALA A 68 -0.50 7.36 -12.10
N TYR A 69 -0.32 6.06 -11.86
CA TYR A 69 -0.79 5.01 -12.75
C TYR A 69 -2.31 5.07 -12.95
N GLY A 70 -3.05 5.22 -11.85
CA GLY A 70 -4.50 5.39 -11.88
C GLY A 70 -4.95 6.61 -12.68
N LEU A 71 -4.23 7.73 -12.58
CA LEU A 71 -4.53 8.93 -13.37
C LEU A 71 -4.39 8.68 -14.87
N VAL A 72 -3.27 8.08 -15.28
CA VAL A 72 -3.04 7.75 -16.70
C VAL A 72 -4.13 6.81 -17.21
N ASN A 73 -4.47 5.79 -16.43
CA ASN A 73 -5.56 4.87 -16.77
C ASN A 73 -6.91 5.60 -16.89
N VAL A 74 -7.26 6.47 -15.94
CA VAL A 74 -8.50 7.23 -15.97
C VAL A 74 -8.59 8.15 -17.19
N ILE A 75 -7.49 8.77 -17.59
CA ILE A 75 -7.45 9.62 -18.79
C ILE A 75 -7.66 8.76 -20.04
N MET A 76 -6.89 7.67 -20.19
CA MET A 76 -6.99 6.78 -21.35
C MET A 76 -8.39 6.16 -21.47
N THR A 77 -8.86 5.55 -20.38
CA THR A 77 -10.16 4.89 -20.32
C THR A 77 -11.31 5.87 -20.44
N GLY A 78 -11.18 7.07 -19.84
CA GLY A 78 -12.16 8.14 -19.97
C GLY A 78 -12.34 8.57 -21.42
N MET A 79 -11.25 8.75 -22.17
CA MET A 79 -11.32 9.02 -23.62
C MET A 79 -11.99 7.87 -24.38
N SER A 80 -11.67 6.62 -24.05
CA SER A 80 -12.34 5.45 -24.66
C SER A 80 -13.85 5.44 -24.39
N TYR A 81 -14.31 5.84 -23.20
CA TYR A 81 -15.74 5.91 -22.90
C TYR A 81 -16.48 7.04 -23.62
N LEU A 82 -15.79 8.14 -23.97
CA LEU A 82 -16.37 9.18 -24.81
C LEU A 82 -16.58 8.68 -26.25
N ASP A 83 -15.82 7.68 -26.69
CA ASP A 83 -16.03 6.94 -27.94
C ASP A 83 -16.56 5.52 -27.68
N LEU A 84 -17.61 5.43 -26.86
CA LEU A 84 -18.20 4.15 -26.47
C LEU A 84 -18.60 3.23 -27.64
N PRO A 85 -19.15 3.73 -28.77
CA PRO A 85 -19.49 2.88 -29.91
C PRO A 85 -18.30 2.09 -30.44
N THR A 86 -17.12 2.70 -30.55
CA THR A 86 -15.89 2.00 -30.97
C THR A 86 -15.51 0.90 -30.00
N VAL A 87 -15.60 1.17 -28.69
CA VAL A 87 -15.32 0.18 -27.63
C VAL A 87 -16.32 -0.98 -27.68
N MET A 88 -17.61 -0.70 -27.87
CA MET A 88 -18.64 -1.73 -27.99
C MET A 88 -18.43 -2.59 -29.24
N ASN A 89 -18.11 -1.98 -30.38
CA ASN A 89 -17.79 -2.71 -31.62
C ASN A 89 -16.58 -3.63 -31.45
N GLN A 90 -15.52 -3.17 -30.78
CA GLN A 90 -14.37 -4.01 -30.46
C GLN A 90 -14.77 -5.18 -29.54
N SER A 91 -15.62 -4.90 -28.54
CA SER A 91 -16.12 -5.92 -27.61
C SER A 91 -16.97 -6.98 -28.31
N MET A 92 -17.90 -6.57 -29.19
CA MET A 92 -18.70 -7.48 -30.02
C MET A 92 -17.82 -8.36 -30.92
N LYS A 93 -16.77 -7.80 -31.53
CA LYS A 93 -15.80 -8.57 -32.32
C LYS A 93 -15.05 -9.61 -31.50
N ILE A 94 -14.60 -9.25 -30.29
CA ILE A 94 -13.93 -10.18 -29.37
C ILE A 94 -14.87 -11.31 -28.95
N LEU A 95 -16.15 -11.00 -28.74
CA LEU A 95 -17.19 -11.97 -28.37
C LEU A 95 -17.74 -12.79 -29.56
N GLY A 96 -17.31 -12.49 -30.79
CA GLY A 96 -17.78 -13.17 -32.01
C GLY A 96 -19.21 -12.82 -32.41
N ILE A 97 -19.76 -11.71 -31.92
CA ILE A 97 -21.10 -11.25 -32.25
C ILE A 97 -21.08 -10.64 -33.66
N PRO A 98 -21.81 -11.20 -34.64
CA PRO A 98 -21.89 -10.64 -35.98
C PRO A 98 -22.72 -9.35 -35.96
N GLY A 99 -22.10 -8.23 -36.32
CA GLY A 99 -22.76 -6.92 -36.41
C GLY A 99 -21.96 -5.80 -35.77
N GLU A 100 -22.54 -4.61 -35.79
CA GLU A 100 -22.01 -3.42 -35.12
C GLU A 100 -23.01 -2.93 -34.08
N PHE A 101 -22.50 -2.29 -33.04
CA PHE A 101 -23.27 -1.59 -32.04
C PHE A 101 -24.13 -0.52 -32.72
N THR A 102 -25.44 -0.59 -32.49
CA THR A 102 -26.43 0.25 -33.18
C THR A 102 -26.99 1.36 -32.29
N ASN A 103 -26.89 1.21 -30.97
CA ASN A 103 -27.48 2.14 -30.01
C ASN A 103 -26.57 3.34 -29.69
N PHE A 104 -26.20 4.10 -30.72
CA PHE A 104 -25.24 5.21 -30.63
C PHE A 104 -25.65 6.32 -29.66
N ALA A 105 -26.93 6.65 -29.60
CA ALA A 105 -27.44 7.72 -28.73
C ALA A 105 -27.24 7.36 -27.25
N GLN A 106 -27.64 6.14 -26.85
CA GLN A 106 -27.36 5.69 -25.49
C GLN A 106 -25.88 5.45 -25.25
N GLY A 107 -25.14 4.99 -26.27
CA GLY A 107 -23.69 4.85 -26.17
C GLY A 107 -22.99 6.16 -25.80
N LYS A 108 -23.35 7.27 -26.45
CA LYS A 108 -22.84 8.60 -26.12
C LYS A 108 -23.26 9.05 -24.72
N LEU A 109 -24.53 8.89 -24.36
CA LEU A 109 -25.05 9.31 -23.06
C LEU A 109 -24.38 8.55 -21.91
N TRP A 110 -24.44 7.22 -21.94
CA TRP A 110 -23.90 6.36 -20.88
C TRP A 110 -22.37 6.36 -20.85
N GLY A 111 -21.72 6.47 -22.01
CA GLY A 111 -20.26 6.64 -22.08
C GLY A 111 -19.80 7.94 -21.43
N THR A 112 -20.53 9.04 -21.65
CA THR A 112 -20.25 10.32 -20.98
C THR A 112 -20.47 10.22 -19.47
N ILE A 113 -21.58 9.61 -19.03
CA ILE A 113 -21.85 9.40 -17.60
C ILE A 113 -20.75 8.54 -16.96
N ALA A 114 -20.35 7.45 -17.61
CA ALA A 114 -19.27 6.59 -17.15
C ALA A 114 -17.93 7.33 -17.04
N ALA A 115 -17.58 8.15 -18.04
CA ALA A 115 -16.38 8.98 -18.00
C ALA A 115 -16.40 9.98 -16.84
N VAL A 116 -17.54 10.64 -16.60
CA VAL A 116 -17.70 11.58 -15.48
C VAL A 116 -17.56 10.86 -14.13
N LEU A 117 -18.21 9.71 -13.95
CA LEU A 117 -18.12 8.91 -12.72
C LEU A 117 -16.70 8.38 -12.49
N LEU A 118 -16.00 7.99 -13.55
CA LEU A 118 -14.60 7.57 -13.47
C LEU A 118 -13.70 8.71 -12.95
N VAL A 119 -13.87 9.93 -13.47
CA VAL A 119 -13.13 11.11 -13.00
C VAL A 119 -13.47 11.44 -11.55
N ILE A 120 -14.76 11.47 -11.20
CA ILE A 120 -15.21 11.74 -9.82
C ILE A 120 -14.64 10.70 -8.85
N GLY A 121 -14.74 9.41 -9.19
CA GLY A 121 -14.20 8.31 -8.39
C GLY A 121 -12.69 8.44 -8.17
N TRP A 122 -11.95 8.81 -9.21
CA TRP A 122 -10.51 9.06 -9.10
C TRP A 122 -10.19 10.29 -8.23
N VAL A 123 -10.93 11.39 -8.37
CA VAL A 123 -10.74 12.60 -7.54
C VAL A 123 -10.99 12.29 -6.07
N ILE A 124 -12.09 11.60 -5.74
CA ILE A 124 -12.41 11.20 -4.37
C ILE A 124 -11.31 10.27 -3.81
N THR A 125 -10.89 9.29 -4.59
CA THR A 125 -9.83 8.33 -4.20
C THR A 125 -8.51 9.05 -3.93
N THR A 126 -8.14 9.99 -4.79
CA THR A 126 -6.93 10.81 -4.63
C THR A 126 -7.03 11.70 -3.40
N TRP A 127 -8.17 12.36 -3.19
CA TRP A 127 -8.41 13.20 -2.01
C TRP A 127 -8.32 12.40 -0.70
N LEU A 128 -8.95 11.23 -0.62
CA LEU A 128 -8.89 10.34 0.53
C LEU A 128 -7.46 9.85 0.79
N SER A 129 -6.74 9.48 -0.27
CA SER A 129 -5.35 9.04 -0.19
C SER A 129 -4.45 10.15 0.35
N VAL A 130 -4.52 11.36 -0.22
CA VAL A 130 -3.74 12.52 0.24
C VAL A 130 -4.09 12.89 1.69
N ARG A 131 -5.37 12.88 2.06
CA ARG A 131 -5.82 13.18 3.43
C ARG A 131 -5.28 12.18 4.44
N ARG A 132 -5.16 10.89 4.09
CA ARG A 132 -4.56 9.87 4.96
C ARG A 132 -3.03 9.97 5.03
N LEU A 133 -2.37 10.27 3.92
CA LEU A 133 -0.93 10.53 3.87
C LEU A 133 -0.53 11.67 4.82
N ARG A 134 -1.32 12.76 4.85
CA ARG A 134 -1.13 13.89 5.77
C ARG A 134 -1.25 13.51 7.25
N LYS A 135 -2.00 12.44 7.56
CA LYS A 135 -2.16 11.90 8.92
C LYS A 135 -1.18 10.76 9.24
N ALA A 136 -0.18 10.52 8.40
CA ALA A 136 0.83 9.46 8.56
C ALA A 136 0.27 8.04 8.77
N LYS A 137 -0.90 7.74 8.19
CA LYS A 137 -1.52 6.40 8.22
C LYS A 137 -1.13 5.57 6.99
N LEU A 138 -1.15 4.23 7.09
CA LEU A 138 -0.96 3.36 5.91
C LEU A 138 -2.02 3.67 4.85
N THR A 139 -1.58 3.92 3.62
CA THR A 139 -2.45 4.46 2.56
C THR A 139 -2.52 3.61 1.29
N TRP A 140 -1.60 2.64 1.09
CA TRP A 140 -1.51 1.89 -0.18
C TRP A 140 -2.80 1.18 -0.63
N TRP A 141 -3.67 0.73 0.28
CA TRP A 141 -4.91 0.03 -0.07
C TRP A 141 -6.02 0.98 -0.56
N VAL A 142 -5.94 2.26 -0.23
CA VAL A 142 -7.01 3.24 -0.50
C VAL A 142 -7.17 3.47 -2.00
N PRO A 143 -6.10 3.73 -2.79
CA PRO A 143 -6.20 3.78 -4.24
C PRO A 143 -6.81 2.52 -4.84
N LEU A 144 -6.44 1.35 -4.33
CA LEU A 144 -6.89 0.07 -4.86
C LEU A 144 -8.39 -0.14 -4.65
N VAL A 145 -8.90 0.07 -3.43
CA VAL A 145 -10.32 -0.06 -3.12
C VAL A 145 -11.15 1.02 -3.81
N GLY A 146 -10.64 2.26 -3.86
CA GLY A 146 -11.31 3.34 -4.59
C GLY A 146 -11.45 3.04 -6.08
N ALA A 147 -10.40 2.49 -6.70
CA ALA A 147 -10.45 2.04 -8.09
C ALA A 147 -11.44 0.88 -8.27
N ALA A 148 -11.42 -0.13 -7.40
CA ALA A 148 -12.32 -1.28 -7.48
C ALA A 148 -13.80 -0.85 -7.41
N VAL A 149 -14.16 -0.01 -6.44
CA VAL A 149 -15.53 0.51 -6.30
C VAL A 149 -15.95 1.34 -7.52
N THR A 150 -15.06 2.22 -7.99
CA THR A 150 -15.34 3.05 -9.17
C THR A 150 -15.56 2.19 -10.42
N MET A 151 -14.74 1.15 -10.61
CA MET A 151 -14.87 0.23 -11.74
C MET A 151 -16.20 -0.51 -11.71
N VAL A 152 -16.67 -0.98 -10.56
CA VAL A 152 -17.99 -1.62 -10.45
C VAL A 152 -19.11 -0.68 -10.91
N VAL A 153 -19.09 0.57 -10.44
CA VAL A 153 -20.10 1.57 -10.81
C VAL A 153 -20.06 1.86 -12.31
N VAL A 154 -18.86 2.06 -12.86
CA VAL A 154 -18.65 2.32 -14.29
C VAL A 154 -19.09 1.12 -15.13
N SER A 155 -18.76 -0.11 -14.74
CA SER A 155 -19.17 -1.32 -15.45
C SER A 155 -20.68 -1.41 -15.61
N ILE A 156 -21.45 -1.03 -14.57
CA ILE A 156 -22.91 -0.99 -14.64
C ILE A 156 -23.37 0.02 -15.70
N CYS A 157 -22.79 1.23 -15.74
CA CYS A 157 -23.13 2.23 -16.75
C CYS A 157 -22.88 1.75 -18.18
N ILE A 158 -21.79 1.01 -18.40
CA ILE A 158 -21.40 0.50 -19.73
C ILE A 158 -22.28 -0.68 -20.15
N MET A 159 -22.73 -1.48 -19.19
CA MET A 159 -23.54 -2.68 -19.45
C MET A 159 -24.96 -2.34 -19.93
N ILE A 160 -25.54 -1.24 -19.44
CA ILE A 160 -26.91 -0.80 -19.81
C ILE A 160 -27.10 -0.63 -21.33
N PRO A 161 -26.30 0.22 -22.04
CA PRO A 161 -26.50 0.41 -23.48
C PRO A 161 -26.27 -0.87 -24.27
N MET A 162 -25.32 -1.72 -23.87
CA MET A 162 -25.04 -2.99 -24.56
C MET A 162 -26.20 -3.99 -24.41
N MET A 163 -26.78 -4.11 -23.21
CA MET A 163 -27.89 -5.05 -22.98
C MET A 163 -29.19 -4.63 -23.67
N SER A 164 -29.32 -3.33 -23.96
CA SER A 164 -30.45 -2.76 -24.70
C SER A 164 -30.20 -2.66 -26.21
N ASP A 165 -29.03 -3.06 -26.69
CA ASP A 165 -28.69 -2.93 -28.10
C ASP A 165 -29.42 -4.01 -28.95
N PRO A 166 -30.13 -3.60 -30.01
CA PRO A 166 -30.85 -4.53 -30.87
C PRO A 166 -29.99 -5.64 -31.49
N ALA A 167 -28.75 -5.36 -31.90
CA ALA A 167 -27.88 -6.37 -32.49
C ALA A 167 -27.45 -7.41 -31.45
N PHE A 168 -27.16 -6.97 -30.22
CA PHE A 168 -26.90 -7.86 -29.10
C PHE A 168 -28.11 -8.75 -28.77
N ILE A 169 -29.31 -8.17 -28.67
CA ILE A 169 -30.56 -8.90 -28.37
C ILE A 169 -30.86 -9.94 -29.46
N ALA A 170 -30.69 -9.58 -30.74
CA ALA A 170 -30.90 -10.49 -31.86
C ALA A 170 -29.95 -11.69 -31.81
N TYR A 171 -28.67 -11.44 -31.50
CA TYR A 171 -27.67 -12.50 -31.35
C TYR A 171 -28.02 -13.48 -30.22
N VAL A 172 -28.33 -12.96 -29.02
CA VAL A 172 -28.72 -13.80 -27.87
C VAL A 172 -29.98 -14.61 -28.17
N GLY A 173 -30.97 -14.01 -28.85
CA GLY A 173 -32.17 -14.72 -29.30
C GLY A 173 -31.87 -15.85 -30.29
N SER A 174 -30.90 -15.66 -31.19
CA SER A 174 -30.49 -16.68 -32.17
C SER A 174 -29.59 -17.79 -31.59
N ALA A 175 -28.85 -17.51 -30.51
CA ALA A 175 -27.95 -18.47 -29.86
C ALA A 175 -28.66 -19.35 -28.81
N GLY A 176 -29.85 -18.94 -28.35
CA GLY A 176 -30.65 -19.67 -27.36
C GLY A 176 -31.73 -20.58 -27.95
N GLY A 177 -31.89 -20.64 -29.28
CA GLY A 177 -32.80 -21.53 -30.00
C GLY A 177 -32.03 -22.58 -30.81
#